data_AF-A0A934EYA4-F1
#
_entry.id   AF-A0A934EYA4-F1
#
_cell.length_a   1.000
_cell.length_b   1.000
_cell.length_c   1.000
_cell.angle_alpha   90.00
_cell.angle_beta   90.00
_cell.angle_gamma   90.00
#
_symmetry.space_group_name_H-M   'P 1'
#
loop_
_entity.id
_entity.type
_entity.pdbx_description
1 polymer ?
#
loop_
_entity_poly.entity_id
_entity_poly.type
_entity_poly.pdbx_seq_one_letter_code
_entity_poly.pdbx_strand_id
1 'polypeptide(L)' 'MQPFITLVDQILAAKQKDPNADTSAFERQIDEMVYKLYGLTDDEIAIVEGKG' A
#
# COMPACT_ATOMS: atom_id res chain seq x y z
N MET A 1 1.39 -3.12 18.25
CA MET A 1 0.72 -2.32 17.20
C MET A 1 0.90 -3.04 15.89
N GLN A 2 -0.16 -3.24 15.11
CA GLN A 2 -0.09 -3.85 13.77
C GLN A 2 0.01 -2.70 12.74
N PRO A 3 1.19 -2.40 12.19
CA PRO A 3 1.42 -1.18 11.40
C PRO A 3 0.56 -1.10 10.13
N PHE A 4 0.16 -2.25 9.57
CA PHE A 4 -0.78 -2.32 8.46
C PHE A 4 -2.14 -1.70 8.78
N ILE A 5 -2.68 -2.00 9.96
CA ILE A 5 -4.02 -1.54 10.35
C ILE A 5 -4.04 -0.02 10.46
N THR A 6 -2.99 0.58 11.05
CA THR A 6 -2.90 2.02 11.20
C THR A 6 -2.87 2.75 9.85
N LEU A 7 -2.14 2.23 8.86
CA LEU A 7 -2.10 2.82 7.51
C LEU A 7 -3.44 2.69 6.80
N VAL A 8 -4.10 1.52 6.91
CA VAL A 8 -5.43 1.30 6.33
C VAL A 8 -6.47 2.23 6.98
N ASP A 9 -6.42 2.40 8.31
CA ASP A 9 -7.32 3.33 9.01
C ASP A 9 -7.13 4.78 8.54
N GLN A 10 -5.90 5.20 8.26
CA GLN A 10 -5.60 6.53 7.72
C GLN A 10 -6.15 6.72 6.30
N ILE A 11 -6.02 5.71 5.45
CA ILE A 11 -6.59 5.72 4.08
C ILE A 11 -8.12 5.82 4.15
N LEU A 12 -8.74 4.99 4.99
CA LEU A 12 -10.19 4.97 5.15
C LEU A 12 -10.71 6.31 5.69
N ALA A 13 -10.06 6.88 6.70
CA ALA A 13 -10.42 8.18 7.25
C ALA A 13 -10.28 9.32 6.22
N ALA A 14 -9.22 9.29 5.40
CA ALA A 14 -9.02 10.27 4.34
C ALA A 14 -10.12 10.17 3.27
N LYS A 15 -10.39 8.96 2.76
CA LYS A 15 -11.42 8.71 1.73
C LYS A 15 -12.84 8.92 2.21
N GLN A 16 -13.11 8.70 3.50
CA GLN A 16 -14.40 9.02 4.11
C GLN A 16 -14.65 10.54 4.13
N LYS A 17 -13.60 11.34 4.34
CA LYS A 17 -13.70 12.81 4.34
C LYS A 17 -13.78 13.38 2.91
N ASP A 18 -12.98 12.83 2.00
CA ASP A 18 -12.97 13.18 0.58
C ASP A 18 -12.74 11.92 -0.26
N PRO A 19 -13.73 11.44 -1.02
CA PRO A 19 -13.59 10.27 -1.88
C PRO A 19 -12.45 10.37 -2.90
N ASN A 20 -12.00 11.59 -3.23
CA ASN A 20 -10.88 11.85 -4.15
C ASN A 20 -9.55 12.15 -3.43
N ALA A 21 -9.49 11.97 -2.11
CA ALA A 21 -8.26 12.17 -1.34
C ALA A 21 -7.13 11.30 -1.92
N ASP A 22 -5.99 11.91 -2.19
CA ASP A 22 -4.79 11.19 -2.60
C ASP A 22 -4.20 10.44 -1.40
N THR A 23 -4.24 9.11 -1.48
CA THR A 23 -3.69 8.19 -0.48
C THR A 23 -2.55 7.35 -1.02
N SER A 24 -2.02 7.68 -2.20
CA SER A 24 -1.00 6.89 -2.92
C SER A 24 0.25 6.63 -2.08
N ALA A 25 0.65 7.58 -1.23
CA ALA A 25 1.78 7.42 -0.34
C ALA A 25 1.58 6.31 0.71
N PHE A 26 0.38 6.22 1.31
CA PHE A 26 0.06 5.18 2.29
C PHE A 26 -0.14 3.82 1.61
N GLU A 27 -0.77 3.80 0.44
CA GLU A 27 -0.95 2.61 -0.37
C GLU A 27 0.40 2.00 -0.76
N ARG A 28 1.34 2.83 -1.27
CA ARG A 28 2.70 2.39 -1.59
C ARG A 28 3.46 1.83 -0.39
N GLN A 29 3.29 2.44 0.79
CA GLN A 29 3.92 1.94 2.00
C GLN A 29 3.39 0.57 2.40
N ILE A 30 2.08 0.34 2.23
CA ILE A 30 1.46 -0.98 2.43
C ILE A 30 2.02 -1.97 1.43
N ASP A 31 2.11 -1.62 0.14
CA ASP A 31 2.64 -2.50 -0.92
C ASP A 31 4.07 -2.95 -0.59
N GLU A 32 4.96 -2.03 -0.24
CA GLU A 32 6.34 -2.34 0.16
C GLU A 32 6.42 -3.26 1.38
N MET A 33 5.50 -3.09 2.35
CA MET A 33 5.44 -3.96 3.52
C MET A 33 4.90 -5.35 3.17
N VAL A 34 3.93 -5.47 2.27
CA VAL A 34 3.41 -6.75 1.76
C VAL A 34 4.49 -7.49 0.98
N TYR A 35 5.22 -6.80 0.10
CA TYR A 35 6.31 -7.40 -0.66
C TYR A 35 7.39 -7.98 0.25
N LYS A 36 7.79 -7.23 1.29
CA LYS A 36 8.76 -7.71 2.30
C LYS A 36 8.23 -8.89 3.10
N LEU A 37 6.93 -8.93 3.41
CA LEU A 37 6.32 -10.01 4.16
C LEU A 37 6.34 -11.34 3.36
N TYR A 38 6.09 -11.26 2.05
CA TYR A 38 6.08 -12.41 1.16
C TYR A 38 7.44 -12.69 0.50
N GLY A 39 8.44 -11.81 0.69
CA GLY A 39 9.79 -11.99 0.17
C GLY A 39 9.90 -11.85 -1.35
N LEU A 40 9.08 -10.98 -1.95
CA LEU A 40 9.11 -10.76 -3.40
C LEU A 40 10.42 -10.11 -3.85
N THR A 41 10.89 -10.54 -5.00
CA THR A 41 12.00 -9.94 -5.75
C THR A 41 11.54 -8.76 -6.60
N ASP A 42 12.48 -7.91 -7.04
CA ASP A 42 12.17 -6.76 -7.90
C ASP A 42 11.47 -7.18 -9.21
N ASP A 43 11.84 -8.33 -9.77
CA ASP A 43 11.21 -8.89 -10.98
C ASP A 43 9.74 -9.29 -10.72
N GLU A 44 9.47 -9.92 -9.58
CA GLU A 44 8.10 -10.29 -9.18
C GLU A 44 7.26 -9.05 -8.85
N ILE A 45 7.86 -8.03 -8.24
CA ILE A 45 7.20 -6.75 -8.00
C ILE A 45 6.86 -6.08 -9.34
N ALA A 46 7.77 -6.08 -10.31
CA ALA A 46 7.52 -5.52 -11.64
C ALA A 46 6.35 -6.21 -12.36
N ILE A 47 6.21 -7.53 -12.20
CA ILE A 47 5.06 -8.29 -12.72
C ILE A 47 3.76 -7.85 -12.02
N VAL A 48 3.75 -7.74 -10.69
CA VAL A 48 2.57 -7.30 -9.91
C VAL A 48 2.13 -5.88 -10.29
N GLU A 49 3.09 -4.99 -10.52
CA GLU A 49 2.87 -3.60 -10.88
C GLU A 49 2.52 -3.39 -12.37
N GLY A 50 2.51 -4.46 -13.18
CA GLY A 50 2.27 -4.37 -14.62
C GLY A 50 3.36 -3.60 -15.38
N LYS A 51 4.58 -3.60 -14.85
CA LYS A 51 5.78 -2.95 -15.40
C LYS A 51 6.73 -3.93 -16.12
N GLY A 52 6.36 -5.21 -16.19
CA GLY A 52 7.11 -6.29 -16.86
C GLY A 52 6.72 -6.54 -18.30
#